data_AF-A0A2M7T1J1-F1
#
_entry.id   AF-A0A2M7T1J1-F1
#
_cell.length_a   1.000
_cell.length_b   1.000
_cell.length_c   1.000
_cell.angle_alpha   90.00
_cell.angle_beta   90.00
_cell.angle_gamma   90.00
#
_symmetry.space_group_name_H-M   'P 1'
#
loop_
_entity.id
_entity.type
_entity.pdbx_description
1 polymer ?
#
loop_
_entity_poly.entity_id
_entity_poly.type
_entity_poly.pdbx_seq_one_letter_code
_entity_poly.pdbx_strand_id
1 'polypeptide(L)'
;MNILHTSLTSLIHQRLQYLNKRSEVLTGNIARADMPGAKRQEIRPFRDIAKQKTINFSHQDSVNSQQYTLDLSAKDIKTEDKEIEREMEIMEMNHNTLNHQALLDIVSNFYKLYKYAISRSG
;
A
#
# COMPACT_ATOMS: atom_id res chain seq x y z
N MET A 1 15.62 12.21 -18.94
CA MET A 1 14.21 12.00 -18.56
C MET A 1 14.21 11.08 -17.34
N ASN A 2 14.01 11.62 -16.12
CA ASN A 2 14.07 10.83 -14.88
C ASN A 2 12.75 10.10 -14.66
N ILE A 3 12.64 8.89 -15.21
CA ILE A 3 11.40 8.07 -15.25
C ILE A 3 11.11 7.37 -13.90
N LEU A 4 12.07 7.39 -12.97
CA LEU A 4 11.86 6.91 -11.59
C LEU A 4 10.75 7.68 -10.85
N HIS A 5 10.30 8.81 -11.39
CA HIS A 5 9.45 9.79 -10.74
C HIS A 5 8.15 10.08 -11.53
N THR A 6 7.58 9.07 -12.19
CA THR A 6 6.23 9.21 -12.79
C THR A 6 5.14 9.06 -11.72
N SER A 7 3.98 9.70 -11.93
CA SER A 7 2.82 9.59 -11.02
C SER A 7 2.37 8.13 -10.81
N LEU A 8 2.52 7.28 -11.83
CA LEU A 8 2.16 5.87 -11.77
C LEU A 8 3.15 5.05 -10.92
N THR A 9 4.47 5.22 -11.13
CA THR A 9 5.48 4.50 -10.33
C THR A 9 5.42 4.89 -8.86
N SER A 10 5.14 6.17 -8.58
CA SER A 10 4.85 6.68 -7.24
C SER A 10 3.61 6.01 -6.62
N LEU A 11 2.49 5.96 -7.35
CA LEU A 11 1.25 5.38 -6.85
C LEU A 11 1.38 3.87 -6.57
N ILE A 12 2.11 3.15 -7.42
CA ILE A 12 2.43 1.73 -7.21
C ILE A 12 3.26 1.56 -5.94
N HIS A 13 4.30 2.38 -5.74
CA HIS A 13 5.13 2.30 -4.54
C HIS A 13 4.34 2.61 -3.26
N GLN A 14 3.49 3.64 -3.30
CA GLN A 14 2.58 3.97 -2.20
C GLN A 14 1.60 2.83 -1.91
N ARG A 15 1.05 2.19 -2.94
CA ARG A 15 0.16 1.04 -2.78
C ARG A 15 0.90 -0.16 -2.17
N LEU A 16 2.15 -0.40 -2.56
CA LEU A 16 2.97 -1.46 -1.99
C LEU A 16 3.23 -1.22 -0.49
N GLN A 17 3.61 -0.01 -0.12
CA GLN A 17 3.78 0.39 1.29
C GLN A 17 2.50 0.23 2.10
N TYR A 18 1.36 0.57 1.51
CA TYR A 18 0.05 0.33 2.11
C TYR A 18 -0.21 -1.14 2.38
N LEU A 19 0.04 -2.02 1.42
CA LEU A 19 -0.17 -3.46 1.60
C LEU A 19 0.78 -4.03 2.66
N ASN A 20 2.04 -3.59 2.69
CA ASN A 20 2.99 -3.98 3.75
C ASN A 20 2.49 -3.58 5.13
N LYS A 21 2.05 -2.33 5.30
CA LYS A 21 1.52 -1.88 6.58
C LYS A 21 0.24 -2.64 6.96
N ARG A 22 -0.62 -2.95 5.99
CA ARG A 22 -1.83 -3.73 6.22
C ARG A 22 -1.49 -5.15 6.69
N SER A 23 -0.45 -5.78 6.15
CA SER A 23 0.04 -7.07 6.65
C SER A 23 0.45 -7.01 8.13
N GLU A 24 1.13 -5.93 8.55
CA GLU A 24 1.48 -5.74 9.98
C GLU A 24 0.24 -5.64 10.87
N VAL A 25 -0.77 -4.87 10.44
CA VAL A 25 -2.03 -4.71 11.18
C VAL A 25 -2.80 -6.03 11.28
N LEU A 26 -2.95 -6.75 10.16
CA LEU A 26 -3.62 -8.06 10.13
C LEU A 26 -2.89 -9.07 11.00
N THR A 27 -1.55 -9.11 10.97
CA THR A 27 -0.75 -9.97 11.85
C THR A 27 -1.00 -9.64 13.33
N GLY A 28 -1.08 -8.34 13.66
CA GLY A 28 -1.44 -7.88 15.00
C GLY A 28 -2.86 -8.26 15.42
N ASN A 29 -3.82 -8.31 14.49
CA ASN A 29 -5.15 -8.83 14.78
C ASN A 29 -5.12 -10.33 15.03
N ILE A 30 -4.47 -11.11 14.16
CA ILE A 30 -4.32 -12.58 14.30
C ILE A 30 -3.73 -12.95 15.67
N ALA A 31 -2.71 -12.20 16.11
CA ALA A 31 -2.07 -12.41 17.40
C ALA A 31 -2.99 -12.09 18.60
N ARG A 32 -3.95 -11.18 18.43
CA ARG A 32 -4.92 -10.75 19.44
C ARG A 32 -6.27 -11.45 19.33
N ALA A 33 -6.47 -12.34 18.37
CA ALA A 33 -7.76 -12.98 18.12
C ALA A 33 -8.30 -13.75 19.35
N ASP A 34 -7.41 -14.34 20.15
CA ASP A 34 -7.80 -15.07 21.37
C ASP A 34 -7.92 -14.16 22.60
N MET A 35 -7.65 -12.85 22.47
CA MET A 35 -7.73 -11.91 23.60
C MET A 35 -9.16 -11.44 23.81
N PRO A 36 -9.77 -11.67 25.00
CA PRO A 36 -11.13 -11.25 25.27
C PRO A 36 -11.27 -9.72 25.19
N GLY A 37 -12.28 -9.25 24.45
CA GLY A 37 -12.55 -7.82 24.26
C GLY A 37 -11.59 -7.10 23.32
N ALA A 38 -10.71 -7.82 22.62
CA ALA A 38 -9.85 -7.21 21.62
C ALA A 38 -10.67 -6.73 20.40
N LYS A 39 -10.49 -5.47 20.05
CA LYS A 39 -11.15 -4.85 18.90
C LYS A 39 -10.27 -4.94 17.66
N ARG A 40 -10.90 -5.27 16.52
CA ARG A 40 -10.23 -5.34 15.22
C ARG A 40 -9.64 -4.00 14.84
N GLN A 41 -8.44 -3.99 14.29
CA GLN A 41 -7.82 -2.80 13.70
C GLN A 41 -7.69 -2.96 12.19
N GLU A 42 -7.92 -1.90 11.44
CA GLU A 42 -7.81 -1.91 9.98
C GLU A 42 -7.27 -0.57 9.50
N ILE A 43 -6.55 -0.59 8.39
CA ILE A 43 -6.07 0.66 7.78
C ILE A 43 -7.19 1.24 6.93
N ARG A 44 -7.39 2.56 6.99
CA ARG A 44 -8.35 3.25 6.09
C ARG A 44 -8.16 2.81 4.63
N PRO A 45 -9.24 2.79 3.83
CA PRO A 45 -9.14 2.43 2.42
C PRO A 45 -8.06 3.26 1.72
N PHE A 46 -7.20 2.60 0.96
CA PHE A 46 -6.10 3.27 0.25
C PHE A 46 -6.58 4.44 -0.61
N ARG A 47 -7.76 4.35 -1.22
CA ARG A 47 -8.34 5.44 -2.02
C ARG A 47 -8.46 6.74 -1.22
N ASP A 48 -8.83 6.64 0.05
CA ASP A 48 -9.04 7.81 0.91
C ASP A 48 -7.71 8.41 1.35
N ILE A 49 -6.74 7.54 1.65
CA ILE A 49 -5.37 7.93 2.00
C ILE A 49 -4.67 8.57 0.79
N ALA A 50 -4.80 7.96 -0.39
CA ALA A 50 -4.22 8.45 -1.63
C ALA A 50 -4.79 9.83 -1.98
N LYS A 51 -6.13 10.02 -1.91
CA LYS A 51 -6.77 11.31 -2.17
C LYS A 51 -6.27 12.41 -1.22
N GLN A 52 -6.20 12.14 0.08
CA GLN A 52 -5.70 13.12 1.05
C GLN A 52 -4.27 13.57 0.74
N LYS A 53 -3.41 12.64 0.30
CA LYS A 53 -2.04 13.01 -0.06
C LYS A 53 -1.93 13.66 -1.44
N THR A 54 -2.74 13.26 -2.43
CA THR A 54 -2.80 13.94 -3.74
C THR A 54 -3.25 15.39 -3.63
N ILE A 55 -4.18 15.71 -2.71
CA ILE A 55 -4.59 17.10 -2.43
C ILE A 55 -3.44 17.92 -1.82
N ASN A 56 -2.57 17.30 -1.02
CA ASN A 56 -1.38 17.99 -0.50
C ASN A 56 -0.32 18.24 -1.58
N PHE A 57 -0.28 17.42 -2.64
CA PHE A 57 0.60 17.63 -3.79
C PHE A 57 0.19 18.87 -4.63
N SER A 58 -1.09 19.24 -4.68
CA SER A 58 -1.54 20.41 -5.45
C SER A 58 -1.26 21.76 -4.77
N HIS A 59 -0.82 21.75 -3.51
CA HIS A 59 -0.58 22.97 -2.72
C HIS A 59 0.91 23.26 -2.45
N GLN A 60 1.83 22.38 -2.84
CA GLN A 60 3.27 22.58 -2.63
C GLN A 60 4.03 22.72 -3.96
N ASP A 61 3.96 23.93 -4.51
CA ASP A 61 5.01 24.47 -5.36
C ASP A 61 6.26 24.74 -4.48
N SER A 62 7.21 23.80 -4.39
CA SER A 62 8.66 24.10 -4.27
C SER A 62 9.58 22.87 -4.02
N VAL A 63 10.42 22.62 -5.02
CA VAL A 63 11.90 22.48 -4.93
C VAL A 63 12.56 21.27 -4.26
N ASN A 64 11.95 20.45 -3.40
CA ASN A 64 12.68 19.31 -2.80
C ASN A 64 12.20 17.94 -3.28
N SER A 65 13.17 17.13 -3.72
CA SER A 65 13.05 15.74 -4.21
C SER A 65 11.94 14.95 -3.50
N GLN A 66 10.87 14.71 -4.24
CA GLN A 66 9.65 14.06 -3.76
C GLN A 66 9.95 12.65 -3.24
N GLN A 67 10.07 12.51 -1.92
CA GLN A 67 9.97 11.22 -1.26
C GLN A 67 8.55 10.71 -1.45
N TYR A 68 8.36 9.78 -2.40
CA TYR A 68 7.09 9.10 -2.66
C TYR A 68 6.74 8.06 -1.60
N THR A 69 7.08 8.34 -0.35
CA THR A 69 6.81 7.46 0.79
C THR A 69 5.45 7.81 1.36
N LEU A 70 4.52 6.87 1.28
CA LEU A 70 3.28 6.88 2.02
C LEU A 70 3.62 6.72 3.51
N ASP A 71 3.87 7.85 4.18
CA ASP A 71 3.97 7.87 5.65
C ASP A 71 2.60 7.51 6.25
N LEU A 72 2.40 6.23 6.53
CA LEU A 72 1.22 5.68 7.19
C LEU A 72 1.45 5.78 8.69
N SER A 73 0.78 6.75 9.31
CA SER A 73 0.90 6.99 10.74
C SER A 73 -0.18 6.23 11.50
N ALA A 74 -0.07 6.19 12.83
CA ALA A 74 -1.05 5.59 13.72
C ALA A 74 -2.47 6.18 13.54
N LYS A 75 -2.60 7.39 12.98
CA LYS A 75 -3.88 8.06 12.69
C LYS A 75 -4.70 7.40 11.56
N ASP A 76 -4.03 6.63 10.71
CA ASP A 76 -4.65 5.95 9.56
C ASP A 76 -5.18 4.56 9.91
N ILE A 77 -4.80 4.05 11.09
CA ILE A 77 -5.33 2.81 11.65
C ILE A 77 -6.61 3.14 12.42
N LYS A 78 -7.72 2.53 12.02
CA LYS A 78 -9.00 2.63 12.70
C LYS A 78 -9.27 1.35 13.46
N THR A 79 -9.73 1.50 14.70
CA THR A 79 -10.30 0.40 15.46
C THR A 79 -11.76 0.24 15.04
N GLU A 80 -12.14 -0.94 14.59
CA GLU A 80 -13.52 -1.31 14.28
C GLU A 80 -14.19 -1.91 15.52
N ASP A 81 -15.49 -1.68 15.67
CA ASP A 81 -16.31 -2.29 16.74
C ASP A 81 -16.70 -3.74 16.42
N LYS A 82 -15.80 -4.47 15.74
CA LYS A 82 -15.95 -5.89 15.42
C LYS A 82 -14.99 -6.71 16.26
N GLU A 83 -15.46 -7.87 16.68
CA GLU A 83 -14.62 -8.90 17.26
C GLU A 83 -13.65 -9.44 16.20
N ILE A 84 -12.48 -9.87 16.67
CA ILE A 84 -11.45 -10.43 15.81
C ILE A 84 -11.70 -11.94 15.68
N GLU A 85 -12.03 -12.39 14.47
CA GLU A 85 -12.07 -13.82 14.15
C GLU A 85 -10.77 -14.22 13.45
N ARG A 86 -10.00 -15.13 14.06
CA ARG A 86 -8.67 -15.51 13.57
C ARG A 86 -8.70 -15.98 12.12
N GLU A 87 -9.64 -16.85 11.80
CA GLU A 87 -9.79 -17.46 10.48
C GLU A 87 -10.09 -16.40 9.41
N MET A 88 -10.94 -15.43 9.75
CA MET A 88 -11.27 -14.31 8.86
C MET A 88 -10.06 -13.41 8.62
N GLU A 89 -9.27 -13.09 9.66
CA GLU A 89 -8.06 -12.28 9.51
C GLU A 89 -6.97 -12.99 8.69
N ILE A 90 -6.85 -14.32 8.81
CA ILE A 90 -5.96 -15.12 7.96
C ILE A 90 -6.41 -15.06 6.50
N MET A 91 -7.72 -15.13 6.24
CA MET A 91 -8.25 -15.01 4.88
C MET A 91 -7.98 -13.63 4.28
N GLU A 92 -8.17 -12.56 5.06
CA GLU A 92 -7.84 -11.19 4.65
C GLU A 92 -6.33 -11.00 4.42
N MET A 93 -5.49 -11.63 5.23
CA MET A 93 -4.03 -11.63 5.04
C MET A 93 -3.65 -12.31 3.72
N ASN A 94 -4.25 -13.45 3.40
CA ASN A 94 -4.04 -14.12 2.12
C ASN A 94 -4.46 -13.24 0.95
N HIS A 95 -5.62 -12.59 1.05
CA HIS A 95 -6.06 -11.63 0.03
C HIS A 95 -5.08 -10.46 -0.13
N ASN A 96 -4.54 -9.95 0.98
CA ASN A 96 -3.53 -8.89 0.97
C ASN A 96 -2.24 -9.34 0.26
N THR A 97 -1.76 -10.56 0.53
CA THR A 97 -0.60 -11.17 -0.12
C THR A 97 -0.81 -11.34 -1.62
N LEU A 98 -1.99 -11.81 -2.05
CA LEU A 98 -2.31 -11.94 -3.47
C LEU A 98 -2.26 -10.59 -4.19
N ASN A 99 -2.81 -9.54 -3.57
CA ASN A 99 -2.74 -8.18 -4.12
C ASN A 99 -1.30 -7.65 -4.20
N HIS A 100 -0.48 -7.96 -3.19
CA HIS A 100 0.92 -7.58 -3.16
C HIS A 100 1.70 -8.25 -4.30
N GLN A 101 1.50 -9.56 -4.50
CA GLN A 101 2.12 -10.31 -5.58
C GLN A 101 1.69 -9.79 -6.96
N ALA A 102 0.39 -9.56 -7.16
CA ALA A 102 -0.13 -9.03 -8.42
C ALA A 102 0.50 -7.69 -8.80
N LEU A 103 0.72 -6.79 -7.83
CA LEU A 103 1.40 -5.53 -8.07
C LEU A 103 2.87 -5.71 -8.46
N LEU A 104 3.58 -6.63 -7.83
CA LEU A 104 4.96 -6.95 -8.21
C LEU A 104 5.05 -7.51 -9.63
N ASP A 105 4.11 -8.38 -10.02
CA ASP A 105 4.04 -8.94 -11.36
C ASP A 105 3.77 -7.86 -12.41
N ILE A 106 2.86 -6.92 -12.12
CA ILE A 106 2.60 -5.76 -12.97
C ILE A 106 3.88 -4.93 -13.17
N VAL A 107 4.58 -4.59 -12.09
CA VAL A 107 5.84 -3.83 -12.16
C VAL A 107 6.90 -4.55 -12.97
N SER A 108 7.05 -5.86 -12.74
CA SER A 108 8.00 -6.71 -13.47
C SER A 108 7.68 -6.74 -14.97
N ASN A 109 6.40 -6.87 -15.33
CA ASN A 109 5.96 -6.87 -16.72
C ASN A 109 6.17 -5.51 -17.39
N PHE A 110 5.87 -4.41 -16.71
CA PHE A 110 6.19 -3.06 -17.21
C PHE A 110 7.69 -2.91 -17.47
N TYR A 111 8.54 -3.32 -16.53
CA TYR A 111 9.98 -3.25 -16.71
C TYR A 111 10.46 -4.08 -17.91
N LYS A 112 9.93 -5.30 -18.10
CA LYS A 112 10.24 -6.15 -19.26
C LYS A 112 9.83 -5.47 -20.58
N LEU A 113 8.64 -4.86 -20.64
CA LEU A 113 8.17 -4.14 -21.82
C LEU A 113 9.10 -2.96 -22.15
N TYR A 114 9.50 -2.17 -21.16
CA TYR A 114 10.46 -1.08 -21.34
C TYR A 114 11.81 -1.59 -21.86
N LYS A 115 12.36 -2.65 -21.24
CA LYS A 115 13.62 -3.26 -21.68
C LYS A 115 13.53 -3.71 -23.14
N TYR A 116 12.41 -4.33 -23.53
CA TYR A 116 12.18 -4.78 -24.90
C TYR A 116 12.08 -3.62 -25.89
N ALA A 117 11.35 -2.56 -25.54
CA ALA A 117 11.19 -1.38 -26.38
C ALA A 117 12.53 -0.68 -26.65
N ILE A 118 13.38 -0.56 -25.62
CA ILE A 118 14.73 0.03 -25.74
C ILE A 118 15.67 -0.89 -26.53
N SER A 119 15.63 -2.21 -26.24
CA SER A 119 16.53 -3.19 -26.87
C SER A 119 16.27 -3.39 -28.37
N ARG A 120 15.11 -2.99 -28.89
CA ARG A 120 14.78 -3.04 -30.34
C ARG A 120 14.99 -1.72 -31.07
N SER A 121 15.26 -0.61 -30.37
CA SER A 121 15.46 0.71 -30.98
C SER A 121 16.92 1.06 -31.23
N GLY A 122 17.84 0.09 -31.15
CA GLY A 122 19.24 0.19 -31.52
C GLY A 122 19.62 -1.01 -32.39
#